data_AF-A0A852UF16-F1
#
_entry.id   AF-A0A852UF16-F1
#
_cell.length_a   1.000
_cell.length_b   1.000
_cell.length_c   1.000
_cell.angle_alpha   90.00
_cell.angle_beta   90.00
_cell.angle_gamma   90.00
#
_symmetry.space_group_name_H-M   'P 1'
#
loop_
_entity.id
_entity.type
_entity.pdbx_description
1 polymer ?
#
loop_
_entity_poly.entity_id
_entity_poly.type
_entity_poly.pdbx_seq_one_letter_code
_entity_poly.pdbx_strand_id
1 'polypeptide(L)' 'MDPRLAELLQKTSLYGTLAKYYEHIDPKWHMYFYELHFKYENQLVQHYWMLREQNPNMDNE' A
#
# COMPACT_ATOMS: atom_id res chain seq x y z
N MET A 1 14.71 7.55 2.22
CA MET A 1 13.40 7.02 1.79
C MET A 1 12.44 8.17 1.56
N ASP A 2 11.79 8.24 0.40
CA ASP A 2 10.80 9.28 0.10
C ASP A 2 9.65 9.26 1.14
N PRO A 3 9.30 10.40 1.77
CA PRO A 3 8.31 10.43 2.85
C PRO A 3 6.92 9.95 2.41
N ARG A 4 6.55 10.26 1.16
CA ARG A 4 5.27 9.85 0.60
C ARG A 4 5.24 8.34 0.34
N LEU A 5 6.33 7.76 -0.13
CA LEU A 5 6.51 6.31 -0.28
C LEU A 5 6.36 5.60 1.07
N ALA A 6 6.99 6.13 2.13
CA ALA A 6 6.87 5.58 3.48
C ALA A 6 5.42 5.62 4.01
N GLU A 7 4.71 6.74 3.82
CA GLU A 7 3.31 6.88 4.18
C GLU A 7 2.41 5.87 3.44
N LEU A 8 2.62 5.71 2.13
CA LEU A 8 1.88 4.77 1.30
C LEU A 8 2.12 3.32 1.72
N LEU A 9 3.36 2.95 2.06
CA LEU A 9 3.70 1.64 2.59
C LEU A 9 2.99 1.36 3.92
N GLN A 10 3.01 2.33 4.85
CA GLN A 10 2.32 2.20 6.14
C GLN A 10 0.81 1.99 5.96
N LYS A 11 0.15 2.80 5.12
CA LYS A 11 -1.28 2.67 4.83
C LYS A 11 -1.63 1.35 4.17
N THR A 12 -0.89 0.97 3.13
CA THR A 12 -1.10 -0.28 2.39
C THR A 12 -0.98 -1.48 3.32
N SER A 13 0.06 -1.50 4.17
CA SER A 13 0.29 -2.55 5.15
C SER A 13 -0.82 -2.62 6.21
N LEU A 14 -1.22 -1.46 6.78
CA LEU A 14 -2.27 -1.38 7.78
C LEU A 14 -3.60 -1.94 7.24
N TYR A 15 -4.06 -1.44 6.10
CA TYR A 15 -5.35 -1.87 5.54
C TYR A 15 -5.33 -3.30 5.02
N GLY A 16 -4.20 -3.77 4.48
CA GLY A 16 -4.05 -5.18 4.11
C GLY A 16 -4.11 -6.11 5.33
N THR A 17 -3.51 -5.68 6.44
CA THR A 17 -3.59 -6.42 7.73
C THR A 17 -5.01 -6.46 8.27
N LEU A 18 -5.73 -5.32 8.26
CA LEU A 18 -7.12 -5.27 8.71
C LEU A 18 -8.05 -6.07 7.78
N ALA A 19 -7.86 -6.01 6.47
CA ALA A 19 -8.63 -6.82 5.52
C ALA A 19 -8.48 -8.33 5.81
N LYS A 20 -7.25 -8.80 6.02
CA LYS A 20 -6.98 -10.19 6.42
C LYS A 20 -7.59 -10.55 7.76
N TYR A 21 -7.49 -9.66 8.75
CA TYR A 21 -8.09 -9.89 10.07
C TYR A 21 -9.60 -10.15 9.97
N TYR A 22 -10.32 -9.40 9.13
CA TYR A 22 -11.76 -9.55 8.96
C TYR A 22 -12.20 -10.62 7.96
N GLU A 23 -11.28 -11.25 7.22
CA GLU A 23 -11.56 -12.18 6.11
C GLU A 23 -12.53 -13.31 6.46
N HIS A 24 -12.46 -13.81 7.70
CA HIS A 24 -13.34 -14.88 8.19
C HIS A 24 -14.27 -14.43 9.34
N ILE A 25 -14.23 -13.15 9.71
CA ILE A 25 -14.99 -12.60 10.85
C ILE A 25 -16.20 -11.82 10.35
N ASP A 26 -15.98 -10.87 9.43
CA ASP A 26 -17.04 -10.02 8.89
C ASP A 26 -16.71 -9.64 7.43
N PRO A 27 -17.43 -10.22 6.45
CA PRO A 27 -17.21 -9.92 5.04
C PRO A 27 -17.36 -8.45 4.68
N LYS A 28 -18.20 -7.68 5.38
CA LYS A 28 -18.36 -6.24 5.10
C LYS A 28 -17.12 -5.47 5.47
N TRP A 29 -16.54 -5.75 6.64
CA TRP A 29 -15.29 -5.11 7.06
C TRP A 29 -14.10 -5.56 6.22
N HIS A 30 -14.05 -6.85 5.86
CA HIS A 30 -13.06 -7.35 4.92
C HIS A 30 -13.08 -6.55 3.62
N MET A 31 -14.24 -6.42 2.98
CA MET A 31 -14.38 -5.67 1.72
C MET A 31 -14.02 -4.19 1.89
N TYR A 32 -14.47 -3.54 2.96
CA TYR A 32 -14.14 -2.14 3.23
C TYR A 32 -12.63 -1.90 3.35
N PHE A 33 -11.92 -2.70 4.14
CA PHE A 33 -10.48 -2.56 4.30
C PHE A 33 -9.73 -3.02 3.06
N TYR A 34 -10.24 -4.00 2.32
CA TYR A 34 -9.68 -4.45 1.06
C TYR A 34 -9.74 -3.35 -0.01
N GLU A 35 -10.85 -2.63 -0.13
CA GLU A 35 -10.98 -1.48 -1.05
C GLU A 35 -9.97 -0.36 -0.70
N LEU A 36 -9.79 -0.06 0.60
CA LEU A 36 -8.78 0.89 1.04
C LEU A 36 -7.36 0.40 0.74
N HIS A 37 -7.07 -0.87 1.03
CA HIS A 37 -5.79 -1.50 0.71
C HIS A 37 -5.48 -1.38 -0.78
N PHE A 38 -6.42 -1.78 -1.64
CA PHE A 38 -6.29 -1.70 -3.09
C PHE A 38 -6.06 -0.27 -3.59
N LYS A 39 -6.77 0.73 -3.02
CA LYS A 39 -6.57 2.14 -3.35
C LYS A 39 -5.13 2.60 -3.05
N TYR A 40 -4.62 2.30 -1.86
CA TYR A 40 -3.28 2.75 -1.47
C TYR A 40 -2.17 1.91 -2.12
N GLU A 41 -2.41 0.63 -2.40
CA GLU A 41 -1.50 -0.22 -3.16
C GLU A 41 -1.28 0.35 -4.57
N ASN A 42 -2.34 0.74 -5.27
CA ASN A 42 -2.21 1.37 -6.59
C ASN A 42 -1.39 2.67 -6.52
N GLN A 43 -1.66 3.54 -5.54
CA GLN A 43 -0.87 4.77 -5.33
C GLN A 43 0.59 4.45 -5.00
N LEU A 44 0.83 3.45 -4.17
CA LEU A 44 2.16 2.98 -3.79
C LEU A 44 2.95 2.53 -5.02
N VAL A 45 2.37 1.65 -5.83
CA VAL A 45 3.00 1.11 -7.04
C VAL A 45 3.31 2.23 -8.03
N GLN A 46 2.34 3.10 -8.33
CA GLN A 46 2.55 4.23 -9.24
C GLN A 46 3.67 5.17 -8.74
N HIS A 47 3.65 5.52 -7.47
CA HIS A 47 4.65 6.43 -6.88
C HIS A 47 6.04 5.81 -6.85
N TYR A 48 6.15 4.52 -6.51
CA TYR A 48 7.41 3.78 -6.55
C TYR A 48 8.00 3.78 -7.97
N TRP A 49 7.21 3.47 -8.99
CA TRP A 49 7.68 3.45 -10.38
C TRP A 49 8.10 4.84 -10.88
N MET A 50 7.36 5.89 -10.52
CA MET A 50 7.74 7.27 -10.83
C MET A 50 9.09 7.63 -10.20
N LEU A 51 9.30 7.31 -8.92
CA LEU A 51 10.57 7.55 -8.25
C LEU A 51 11.72 6.77 -8.87
N ARG A 52 11.47 5.52 -9.27
CA ARG A 52 12.46 4.66 -9.93
C ARG A 52 12.85 5.16 -11.32
N GLU A 53 11.90 5.72 -12.07
CA GLU A 53 12.17 6.36 -13.36
C GLU A 53 13.04 7.61 -13.18
N GLN A 54 12.79 8.40 -12.13
CA GLN A 54 13.58 9.60 -11.80
C GLN A 54 14.95 9.27 -11.19
N ASN A 55 15.05 8.16 -10.47
CA ASN A 55 16.28 7.68 -9.84
C ASN A 55 16.44 6.16 -10.01
N PRO A 56 17.06 5.71 -11.12
CA PRO A 56 17.22 4.28 -11.43
C PRO A 56 18.02 3.46 -10.41
N ASN A 57 18.78 4.12 -9.53
CA ASN A 57 19.60 3.49 -8.48
C ASN A 57 18.93 3.50 -7.09
N MET A 58 17.65 3.87 -6.99
CA MET A 58 16.95 4.00 -5.70
C MET A 58 16.95 2.70 -4.87
N ASP A 59 17.05 1.54 -5.51
CA ASP A 59 17.02 0.23 -4.86
C ASP A 59 18.43 -0.29 -4.47
N ASN A 60 19.51 0.46 -4.78
CA ASN A 60 20.90 0.03 -4.63
C ASN A 60 21.61 0.58 -3.38
N GLU A 61 20.91 1.25 -2.46
CA GLU A 61 21.43 1.74 -1.16
C GLU A 61 20.87 0.96 0.03
#